data_AF-A0AAX0AX73-F1
#
_entry.id   AF-A0AAX0AX73-F1
#
_cell.length_a   1.000
_cell.length_b   1.000
_cell.length_c   1.000
_cell.angle_alpha   90.00
_cell.angle_beta   90.00
_cell.angle_gamma   90.00
#
_symmetry.space_group_name_H-M   'P 1'
#
loop_
_entity.id
_entity.type
_entity.pdbx_description
1 polymer ?
#
loop_
_entity_poly.entity_id
_entity_poly.type
_entity_poly.pdbx_seq_one_letter_code
_entity_poly.pdbx_strand_id
1 'polypeptide(L)'
;MKKYGLSTDEISDNLRYLELLSKQYPTINEASTEIINLQAILNLPKGTEHFLTDIHGEYEPFIHVLKNASGVIKRKIEDLFGNSLMQSEKKSLATLIYYPEQKLEIVLKQEENIDDWYKINLYRLI
;
A
#
# COMPACT_ATOMS: atom_id res chain seq x y z
N MET A 1 -17.00 33.57 -9.57
CA MET A 1 -15.63 33.39 -9.02
C MET A 1 -15.70 33.52 -7.50
N LYS A 2 -15.51 32.44 -6.74
CA LYS A 2 -15.53 32.49 -5.26
C LYS A 2 -14.26 33.21 -4.78
N LYS A 3 -14.44 34.27 -4.00
CA LYS A 3 -13.37 35.08 -3.40
C LYS A 3 -12.84 34.31 -2.18
N TYR A 4 -11.75 33.58 -2.33
CA TYR A 4 -11.03 32.95 -1.21
C TYR A 4 -10.22 34.01 -0.44
N GLY A 5 -10.91 34.96 0.19
CA GLY A 5 -10.29 35.90 1.11
C GLY A 5 -10.68 35.55 2.53
N LEU A 6 -9.70 35.31 3.40
CA LEU A 6 -9.90 35.30 4.84
C LEU A 6 -10.62 36.59 5.24
N SER A 7 -11.65 36.48 6.08
CA SER A 7 -12.32 37.66 6.64
C SER A 7 -11.34 38.41 7.55
N THR A 8 -11.51 39.73 7.65
CA THR A 8 -10.71 40.56 8.57
C THR A 8 -10.82 40.10 10.02
N ASP A 9 -11.96 39.52 10.39
CA ASP A 9 -12.21 39.00 11.73
C ASP A 9 -11.38 37.72 11.98
N GLU A 10 -11.32 36.79 11.02
CA GLU A 10 -10.48 35.59 11.12
C GLU A 10 -8.97 35.91 11.19
N ILE A 11 -8.52 36.95 10.49
CA ILE A 11 -7.13 37.41 10.54
C ILE A 11 -6.83 38.00 11.92
N SER A 12 -7.75 38.80 12.47
CA SER A 12 -7.63 39.38 13.81
C SER A 12 -7.57 38.30 14.89
N ASP A 13 -8.44 37.29 14.80
CA ASP A 13 -8.50 36.19 15.77
C ASP A 13 -7.24 35.29 15.76
N ASN A 14 -6.57 35.20 14.60
CA ASN A 14 -5.39 34.35 14.42
C ASN A 14 -4.07 35.15 14.35
N LEU A 15 -4.08 36.45 14.61
CA LEU A 15 -2.93 37.34 14.35
C LEU A 15 -1.66 36.88 15.07
N ARG A 16 -1.79 36.49 16.35
CA ARG A 16 -0.67 35.94 17.15
C ARG A 16 -0.09 34.67 16.56
N TYR A 17 -0.92 33.82 15.95
CA TYR A 17 -0.47 32.59 15.31
C TYR A 17 0.22 32.86 13.98
N LEU A 18 -0.32 33.80 13.19
CA LEU A 18 0.30 34.26 11.94
C LEU A 18 1.67 34.92 12.19
N GLU A 19 1.83 35.67 13.28
CA GLU A 19 3.11 36.24 13.71
C GLU A 19 4.15 35.19 14.13
N LEU A 20 3.71 34.06 14.69
CA LEU A 20 4.61 32.95 15.01
C LEU A 20 5.03 32.21 13.73
N LEU A 21 4.07 31.96 12.83
CA LEU A 21 4.33 31.34 11.54
C LEU A 21 5.27 32.18 10.67
N SER A 22 5.16 33.52 10.70
CA SER A 22 6.06 34.39 9.93
C SER A 22 7.51 34.34 10.40
N LYS A 23 7.77 33.93 11.66
CA LYS A 23 9.14 33.68 12.14
C LYS A 23 9.71 32.36 11.61
N GLN A 24 8.85 31.36 11.39
CA GLN A 24 9.25 30.02 10.93
C GLN A 24 9.28 29.93 9.40
N TYR A 25 8.43 30.69 8.71
CA TYR A 25 8.36 30.81 7.25
C TYR A 25 8.39 32.30 6.83
N PRO A 26 9.57 32.94 6.89
CA PRO A 26 9.72 34.38 6.64
C PRO A 26 9.33 34.83 5.23
N THR A 27 9.47 33.96 4.23
CA THR A 27 9.17 34.28 2.83
C THR A 27 7.92 33.57 2.31
N ILE A 28 7.27 34.18 1.31
CA ILE A 28 6.16 33.56 0.58
C ILE A 28 6.59 32.20 0.00
N ASN A 29 7.83 32.10 -0.48
CA ASN A 29 8.36 30.87 -1.05
C ASN A 29 8.47 29.76 0.00
N GLU A 30 9.04 30.03 1.18
CA GLU A 30 9.16 29.05 2.26
C GLU A 30 7.79 28.59 2.76
N ALA A 31 6.86 29.53 2.97
CA ALA A 31 5.49 29.19 3.37
C ALA A 31 4.78 28.35 2.31
N SER A 32 4.95 28.68 1.02
CA SER A 32 4.36 27.93 -0.10
C SER A 32 4.96 26.52 -0.22
N THR A 33 6.27 26.39 -0.06
CA THR A 33 6.96 25.09 -0.05
C THR A 33 6.44 24.21 1.07
N GLU A 34 6.26 24.76 2.28
CA GLU A 34 5.75 23.97 3.39
C GLU A 34 4.28 23.58 3.21
N ILE A 35 3.44 24.46 2.66
CA ILE A 35 2.06 24.11 2.30
C ILE A 35 2.04 22.93 1.32
N ILE A 36 2.88 22.96 0.29
CA ILE A 36 2.99 21.86 -0.69
C ILE A 36 3.45 20.56 0.00
N ASN A 37 4.46 20.64 0.87
CA ASN A 37 4.98 19.50 1.62
C ASN A 37 3.90 18.85 2.49
N LEU A 38 3.20 19.66 3.30
CA LEU A 38 2.13 19.18 4.18
C LEU A 38 0.94 18.63 3.39
N GLN A 39 0.57 19.28 2.27
CA GLN A 39 -0.45 18.75 1.35
C GLN A 39 -0.04 17.42 0.74
N ALA A 40 1.24 17.26 0.36
CA ALA A 40 1.74 15.99 -0.16
C ALA A 40 1.68 14.89 0.91
N ILE A 41 2.11 15.17 2.14
CA ILE A 41 2.04 14.23 3.27
C ILE A 41 0.59 13.82 3.58
N LEU A 42 -0.34 14.78 3.63
CA LEU A 42 -1.76 14.50 3.87
C LEU A 42 -2.41 13.66 2.78
N ASN A 43 -1.91 13.75 1.54
CA ASN A 43 -2.38 12.97 0.40
C ASN A 43 -1.65 11.65 0.22
N LEU A 44 -0.67 11.31 1.08
CA LEU A 44 -0.09 9.97 1.05
C LEU A 44 -1.19 8.95 1.35
N PRO A 45 -1.26 7.85 0.58
CA PRO A 45 -2.21 6.80 0.88
C PRO A 45 -1.90 6.28 2.30
N LYS A 46 -2.94 6.20 3.14
CA LYS A 46 -2.78 5.60 4.46
C LYS A 46 -2.16 4.21 4.30
N GLY A 47 -1.16 3.93 5.15
CA GLY A 47 -0.60 2.60 5.25
C GLY A 47 -1.70 1.59 5.59
N THR A 48 -1.47 0.31 5.28
CA THR A 48 -2.41 -0.74 5.69
C THR A 48 -2.29 -0.92 7.20
N GLU A 49 -3.32 -0.53 7.94
CA GLU A 49 -3.39 -0.72 9.40
C GLU A 49 -4.02 -2.08 9.70
N HIS A 50 -3.27 -2.98 10.33
CA HIS A 50 -3.78 -4.27 10.78
C HIS A 50 -4.14 -4.19 12.27
N PHE A 51 -5.41 -4.41 12.62
CA PHE A 51 -5.87 -4.56 13.99
C PHE A 51 -6.12 -6.05 14.27
N LEU A 52 -5.32 -6.64 15.14
CA LEU A 52 -5.43 -8.05 15.53
C LEU A 52 -5.56 -8.13 17.06
N THR A 53 -6.59 -8.83 17.52
CA THR A 53 -6.72 -9.28 18.92
C THR A 53 -6.57 -10.79 18.96
N ASP A 54 -6.14 -11.34 20.10
CA ASP A 54 -6.06 -12.81 20.35
C ASP A 54 -4.95 -13.55 19.59
N ILE A 55 -3.73 -13.02 19.63
CA ILE A 55 -2.53 -13.58 18.99
C ILE A 55 -1.99 -14.82 19.73
N HIS A 56 -2.50 -15.16 20.91
CA HIS A 56 -2.03 -16.30 21.70
C HIS A 56 -2.63 -17.62 21.20
N GLY A 57 -1.82 -18.41 20.50
CA GLY A 57 -2.20 -19.73 19.96
C GLY A 57 -2.44 -19.75 18.44
N GLU A 58 -2.59 -18.58 17.82
CA GLU A 58 -2.97 -18.42 16.41
C GLU A 58 -1.77 -18.00 15.51
N TYR A 59 -0.59 -18.62 15.73
CA TYR A 59 0.63 -18.27 14.99
C TYR A 59 0.50 -18.48 13.48
N GLU A 60 -0.01 -19.63 13.05
CA GLU A 60 -0.16 -19.93 11.62
C GLU A 60 -1.18 -19.02 10.91
N PRO A 61 -2.38 -18.78 11.48
CA PRO A 61 -3.31 -17.80 10.92
C PRO A 61 -2.74 -16.37 10.86
N PHE A 62 -1.97 -15.96 11.88
CA PHE A 62 -1.27 -14.67 11.85
C PHE A 62 -0.27 -14.58 10.70
N ILE A 63 0.60 -15.58 10.57
CA ILE A 63 1.58 -15.64 9.46
C ILE A 63 0.87 -15.69 8.11
N HIS A 64 -0.26 -16.38 7.99
CA HIS A 64 -1.08 -16.39 6.78
C HIS A 64 -1.61 -15.00 6.41
N VAL A 65 -2.11 -14.23 7.38
CA VAL A 65 -2.64 -12.86 7.16
C VAL A 65 -1.52 -11.91 6.71
N LEU A 66 -0.32 -12.05 7.27
CA LEU A 66 0.84 -11.28 6.81
C LEU A 66 1.24 -11.68 5.38
N LYS A 67 1.37 -12.98 5.12
CA LYS A 67 1.76 -13.52 3.80
C LYS A 67 0.77 -13.18 2.70
N ASN A 68 -0.53 -13.13 3.00
CA ASN A 68 -1.56 -12.75 2.03
C ASN A 68 -1.81 -11.24 1.96
N ALA A 69 -1.08 -10.45 2.76
CA ALA A 69 -1.20 -9.00 2.91
C ALA A 69 -2.66 -8.57 3.18
N SER A 70 -3.36 -9.26 4.08
CA SER A 70 -4.81 -9.10 4.30
C SER A 70 -5.63 -9.12 3.00
N GLY A 71 -5.30 -10.07 2.14
CA GLY A 71 -5.97 -10.28 0.85
C GLY A 71 -5.67 -9.21 -0.21
N VAL A 72 -4.75 -8.26 0.03
CA VAL A 72 -4.31 -7.29 -0.99
C VAL A 72 -3.67 -8.01 -2.18
N ILE A 73 -2.85 -9.03 -1.94
CA ILE A 73 -2.20 -9.79 -3.02
C ILE A 73 -3.24 -10.46 -3.92
N LYS A 74 -4.26 -11.10 -3.33
CA LYS A 74 -5.34 -11.73 -4.11
C LYS A 74 -6.07 -10.71 -5.00
N ARG A 75 -6.37 -9.52 -4.47
CA ARG A 75 -6.98 -8.43 -5.24
C ARG A 75 -6.07 -8.00 -6.39
N LYS A 76 -4.78 -7.81 -6.12
CA LYS A 76 -3.82 -7.38 -7.14
C LYS A 76 -3.65 -8.40 -8.27
N ILE A 77 -3.65 -9.70 -7.95
CA ILE A 77 -3.64 -10.77 -8.96
C ILE A 77 -4.90 -10.70 -9.83
N GLU A 78 -6.08 -10.46 -9.22
CA GLU A 78 -7.33 -10.32 -9.98
C GLU A 78 -7.31 -9.08 -10.87
N ASP A 79 -6.80 -7.95 -10.38
CA ASP A 79 -6.71 -6.71 -11.15
C ASP A 79 -5.78 -6.84 -12.37
N LEU A 80 -4.66 -7.56 -12.23
CA LEU A 80 -3.65 -7.73 -13.28
C LEU A 80 -3.99 -8.86 -14.26
N PHE A 81 -4.52 -9.97 -13.75
CA PHE A 81 -4.67 -11.22 -14.52
C PHE A 81 -6.12 -11.70 -14.63
N GLY A 82 -7.09 -10.86 -14.23
CA GLY A 82 -8.52 -11.15 -14.16
C GLY A 82 -9.07 -11.90 -15.37
N ASN A 83 -8.71 -11.42 -16.57
CA ASN A 83 -9.18 -11.94 -17.85
C ASN A 83 -8.16 -12.84 -18.57
N SER A 84 -6.93 -12.95 -18.04
CA SER A 84 -5.82 -13.61 -18.71
C SER A 84 -5.50 -14.99 -18.14
N LEU A 85 -5.87 -15.24 -16.88
CA LEU A 85 -5.60 -16.49 -16.19
C LEU A 85 -6.89 -17.13 -15.68
N MET A 86 -6.90 -18.46 -15.65
CA MET A 86 -7.97 -19.20 -14.99
C MET A 86 -7.92 -19.02 -13.47
N GLN A 87 -9.05 -19.24 -12.79
CA GLN A 87 -9.12 -19.13 -11.32
C GLN A 87 -8.16 -20.11 -10.62
N SER A 88 -7.93 -21.29 -11.19
CA SER A 88 -6.94 -22.26 -10.68
C SER A 88 -5.51 -21.70 -10.74
N GLU A 89 -5.15 -21.07 -11.85
CA GLU A 89 -3.84 -20.45 -12.03
C GLU A 89 -3.64 -19.27 -11.09
N LYS A 90 -4.64 -18.39 -10.95
CA LYS A 90 -4.61 -17.28 -9.99
C LYS A 90 -4.41 -17.77 -8.56
N LYS A 91 -5.13 -18.83 -8.16
CA LYS A 91 -4.98 -19.45 -6.84
C LYS A 91 -3.60 -20.07 -6.66
N SER A 92 -3.06 -20.71 -7.69
CA SER A 92 -1.72 -21.29 -7.68
C SER A 92 -0.65 -20.21 -7.52
N LEU A 93 -0.75 -19.11 -8.26
CA LEU A 93 0.14 -17.95 -8.16
C LEU A 93 0.05 -17.27 -6.79
N ALA A 94 -1.16 -17.07 -6.26
CA ALA A 94 -1.35 -16.56 -4.91
C ALA A 94 -0.67 -17.45 -3.86
N THR A 95 -0.83 -18.77 -3.97
CA THR A 95 -0.18 -19.73 -3.06
C THR A 95 1.34 -19.68 -3.17
N LEU A 96 1.88 -19.51 -4.39
CA LEU A 96 3.31 -19.34 -4.61
C LEU A 96 3.85 -18.08 -3.93
N ILE A 97 3.12 -16.97 -3.99
CA ILE A 97 3.53 -15.72 -3.33
C ILE A 97 3.46 -15.86 -1.80
N TYR A 98 2.42 -16.52 -1.28
CA TYR A 98 2.25 -16.68 0.17
C TYR A 98 3.26 -17.66 0.78
N TYR A 99 3.52 -18.78 0.08
CA TYR A 99 4.25 -19.94 0.59
C TYR A 99 5.18 -20.48 -0.50
N PRO A 100 6.22 -19.70 -0.89
CA PRO A 100 7.03 -20.02 -2.06
C PRO A 100 7.75 -21.36 -1.92
N GLU A 101 8.39 -21.61 -0.78
CA GLU A 101 9.12 -22.85 -0.52
C GLU A 101 8.19 -24.06 -0.53
N GLN A 102 7.09 -24.00 0.22
CA GLN A 102 6.13 -25.11 0.29
C GLN A 102 5.50 -25.39 -1.08
N LYS A 103 5.18 -24.33 -1.84
CA LYS A 103 4.60 -24.49 -3.18
C LYS A 103 5.63 -25.05 -4.16
N LEU A 104 6.89 -24.61 -4.09
CA LEU A 104 7.97 -25.13 -4.93
C LEU A 104 8.23 -26.62 -4.67
N GLU A 105 8.24 -27.07 -3.41
CA GLU A 105 8.40 -28.50 -3.09
C GLU A 105 7.32 -29.38 -3.74
N ILE A 106 6.09 -28.89 -3.85
CA ILE A 106 4.99 -29.59 -4.50
C ILE A 106 5.19 -29.59 -6.02
N VAL A 107 5.52 -28.44 -6.60
CA VAL A 107 5.69 -28.28 -8.05
C VAL A 107 6.86 -29.14 -8.56
N LEU A 108 7.99 -29.15 -7.85
CA LEU A 108 9.16 -29.97 -8.21
C LEU A 108 8.87 -31.48 -8.27
N LYS A 109 7.81 -31.95 -7.60
CA LYS A 109 7.39 -33.36 -7.62
C LYS A 109 6.36 -33.68 -8.70
N GLN A 110 5.68 -32.66 -9.23
CA GLN A 110 4.52 -32.84 -10.11
C GLN A 110 4.76 -32.37 -11.54
N GLU A 111 5.62 -31.37 -11.73
CA GLU A 111 5.84 -30.73 -13.02
C GLU A 111 6.94 -31.46 -13.81
N GLU A 112 6.65 -31.82 -15.05
CA GLU A 112 7.61 -32.50 -15.93
C GLU A 112 8.68 -31.53 -16.47
N ASN A 113 8.30 -30.27 -16.69
CA ASN A 113 9.19 -29.23 -17.23
C ASN A 113 9.26 -28.03 -16.28
N ILE A 114 10.13 -28.15 -15.28
CA ILE A 114 10.30 -27.13 -14.25
C ILE A 114 10.88 -25.81 -14.80
N ASP A 115 11.72 -25.87 -15.84
CA ASP A 115 12.36 -24.68 -16.41
C ASP A 115 11.35 -23.73 -17.06
N ASP A 116 10.39 -24.28 -17.80
CA ASP A 116 9.33 -23.48 -18.39
C ASP A 116 8.34 -22.97 -17.33
N TRP A 117 8.07 -23.79 -16.30
CA TRP A 117 7.29 -23.34 -15.15
C TRP A 117 7.95 -22.14 -14.46
N TYR A 118 9.27 -22.18 -14.24
CA TYR A 118 10.01 -21.06 -13.66
C TYR A 118 9.92 -19.81 -14.53
N LYS A 119 10.16 -19.92 -15.84
CA LYS A 119 10.06 -18.77 -16.75
C LYS A 119 8.69 -18.12 -16.65
N ILE A 120 7.61 -18.91 -16.81
CA ILE A 120 6.25 -18.39 -16.80
C ILE A 120 5.94 -17.69 -15.47
N ASN A 121 6.28 -18.31 -14.33
CA ASN A 121 5.93 -17.74 -13.03
C ASN A 121 6.82 -16.56 -12.64
N LEU A 122 8.11 -16.55 -13.01
CA LEU A 122 8.97 -15.37 -12.82
C LEU A 122 8.46 -14.18 -13.62
N TYR A 123 8.06 -14.37 -14.88
CA TYR A 123 7.45 -13.30 -15.68
C TYR A 123 6.16 -12.75 -15.08
N ARG A 124 5.38 -13.58 -14.38
CA ARG A 124 4.15 -13.15 -13.68
C ARG A 124 4.43 -12.38 -12.38
N LEU A 125 5.66 -12.43 -11.86
CA LEU A 125 6.06 -11.82 -10.58
C LEU A 125 6.84 -10.50 -10.74
N ILE A 126 7.29 -10.16 -11.95
CA ILE A 126 8.00 -8.92 -12.30
C ILE A 126 7.00 -7.90 -12.84
#